data_AF-A0A0D2FEH7-F1
#
_entry.id   AF-A0A0D2FEH7-F1
#
_cell.length_a   1.000
_cell.length_b   1.000
_cell.length_c   1.000
_cell.angle_alpha   90.00
_cell.angle_beta   90.00
_cell.angle_gamma   90.00
#
_symmetry.space_group_name_H-M   'P 1'
#
loop_
_entity.id
_entity.type
_entity.pdbx_description
1 polymer ?
#
loop_
_entity_poly.entity_id
_entity_poly.type
_entity_poly.pdbx_seq_one_letter_code
_entity_poly.pdbx_strand_id
1 'polypeptide(L)'
;MSTRRPPTGGPGVLKNDDDDEPEPVIAGPFSLFDGSFVLEFLQPRRSRNASVLMRTTYKHDHPWCKKGKDHDQSPPLHLHFQQAETFVVLSGQVGTTTTFSTIDAIYTPETTPASNPCHIVPWVPHRFWPSPAATEDTTILLWAHPNPEHMDDKMDRLFFQTLLLYLSDVSEGKERLDLLQVMIIQHFSATALIMFPKLWILGPLRWWIPWAFQCLCAYLAMWMGYTPLLRRYMSQEDWEDEDVQERVGMWRKEKKKVQ
;
A
#
# COMPACT_ATOMS: atom_id res chain seq x y z
N MET A 1 -14.91 64.76 9.10
CA MET A 1 -15.44 63.53 9.75
C MET A 1 -16.71 63.17 9.00
N SER A 2 -16.91 62.02 8.37
CA SER A 2 -16.47 60.66 8.69
C SER A 2 -16.36 59.86 7.38
N THR A 3 -15.23 59.21 7.19
CA THR A 3 -14.96 58.31 6.06
C THR A 3 -15.72 57.00 6.26
N ARG A 4 -16.61 56.63 5.33
CA ARG A 4 -17.12 55.26 5.23
C ARG A 4 -15.98 54.35 4.77
N ARG A 5 -15.65 53.33 5.56
CA ARG A 5 -14.98 52.12 5.08
C ARG A 5 -16.03 50.99 5.03
N PRO A 6 -16.14 50.25 3.93
CA PRO A 6 -16.88 49.00 3.91
C PRO A 6 -16.06 47.91 4.64
N PRO A 7 -16.72 46.94 5.30
CA PRO A 7 -16.03 45.80 5.89
C PRO A 7 -15.47 44.92 4.77
N THR A 8 -14.15 44.72 4.79
CA THR A 8 -13.46 43.73 3.98
C THR A 8 -13.71 42.34 4.55
N GLY A 9 -14.87 41.77 4.24
CA GLY A 9 -15.10 40.34 4.38
C GLY A 9 -14.42 39.64 3.20
N GLY A 10 -13.20 39.14 3.42
CA GLY A 10 -12.63 38.14 2.50
C GLY A 10 -13.50 36.88 2.52
N PRO A 11 -13.56 36.10 1.43
CA PRO A 11 -14.28 34.84 1.44
C PRO A 11 -13.61 33.95 2.50
N GLY A 12 -14.35 33.69 3.58
CA GLY A 12 -13.98 32.66 4.53
C GLY A 12 -13.91 31.36 3.75
N VAL A 13 -12.69 30.84 3.57
CA VAL A 13 -12.51 29.42 3.28
C VAL A 13 -13.20 28.72 4.43
N LEU A 14 -14.35 28.12 4.15
CA LEU A 14 -15.00 27.20 5.07
C LEU A 14 -13.95 26.12 5.33
N LYS A 15 -13.27 26.22 6.48
CA LYS A 15 -12.46 25.14 7.01
C LYS A 15 -13.47 24.02 7.23
N ASN A 16 -13.37 22.94 6.47
CA ASN A 16 -14.24 21.79 6.69
C ASN A 16 -13.90 21.30 8.10
N ASP A 17 -14.88 21.35 9.01
CA ASP A 17 -14.70 20.93 10.41
C ASP A 17 -14.22 19.46 10.52
N ASP A 18 -14.42 18.67 9.46
CA ASP A 18 -13.90 17.30 9.30
C ASP A 18 -12.35 17.19 9.29
N ASP A 19 -11.61 18.28 9.01
CA ASP A 19 -10.14 18.26 8.93
C ASP A 19 -9.45 18.33 10.31
N ASP A 20 -10.19 18.42 11.41
CA ASP A 20 -9.63 18.40 12.77
C ASP A 20 -9.99 17.10 13.56
N GLU A 21 -10.91 16.25 13.07
CA GLU A 21 -11.29 14.99 13.76
C GLU A 21 -10.35 13.80 13.46
N PRO A 22 -9.92 13.02 14.46
CA PRO A 22 -8.99 11.91 14.25
C PRO A 22 -9.58 10.87 13.29
N GLU A 23 -8.77 10.41 12.33
CA GLU A 23 -9.14 9.34 11.39
C GLU A 23 -9.32 8.01 12.17
N PRO A 24 -10.54 7.48 12.32
CA PRO A 24 -10.79 6.33 13.19
C PRO A 24 -10.21 5.05 12.59
N VAL A 25 -9.76 4.14 13.46
CA VAL A 25 -9.29 2.80 13.06
C VAL A 25 -10.50 1.96 12.68
N ILE A 26 -10.46 1.37 11.48
CA ILE A 26 -11.51 0.50 10.93
C ILE A 26 -11.10 -0.97 10.87
N ALA A 27 -9.80 -1.28 10.95
CA ALA A 27 -9.30 -2.64 11.11
C ALA A 27 -7.89 -2.66 11.73
N GLY A 28 -7.58 -3.71 12.48
CA GLY A 28 -6.36 -3.84 13.27
C GLY A 28 -6.53 -3.37 14.73
N PRO A 29 -5.43 -3.18 15.48
CA PRO A 29 -4.05 -3.37 15.05
C PRO A 29 -3.71 -4.84 14.78
N PHE A 30 -3.03 -5.09 13.66
CA PHE A 30 -2.44 -6.38 13.34
C PHE A 30 -0.96 -6.36 13.75
N SER A 31 -0.55 -7.29 14.60
CA SER A 31 0.85 -7.52 14.94
C SER A 31 1.43 -8.50 13.93
N LEU A 32 2.27 -8.01 13.03
CA LEU A 32 2.82 -8.75 11.90
C LEU A 32 4.35 -8.90 12.01
N PHE A 33 4.90 -9.88 11.32
CA PHE A 33 6.33 -10.20 11.22
C PHE A 33 6.97 -10.37 12.61
N ASP A 34 6.41 -11.30 13.40
CA ASP A 34 6.76 -11.54 14.80
C ASP A 34 6.60 -10.29 15.71
N GLY A 35 5.71 -9.37 15.31
CA GLY A 35 5.44 -8.14 16.03
C GLY A 35 6.45 -7.02 15.78
N SER A 36 7.34 -7.18 14.80
CA SER A 36 8.22 -6.10 14.36
C SER A 36 7.47 -4.96 13.65
N PHE A 37 6.28 -5.25 13.12
CA PHE A 37 5.49 -4.34 12.31
C PHE A 37 4.02 -4.38 12.76
N VAL A 38 3.48 -3.23 13.14
CA VAL A 38 2.07 -3.08 13.49
C VAL A 38 1.35 -2.38 12.34
N LEU A 39 0.21 -2.93 11.90
CA LEU A 39 -0.61 -2.39 10.83
C LEU A 39 -2.02 -2.07 11.34
N GLU A 40 -2.47 -0.84 11.10
CA GLU A 40 -3.84 -0.40 11.32
C GLU A 40 -4.37 0.22 10.03
N PHE A 41 -5.62 -0.08 9.69
CA PHE A 41 -6.33 0.62 8.63
C PHE A 41 -7.25 1.67 9.24
N LEU A 42 -7.22 2.86 8.68
CA LEU A 42 -7.99 4.01 9.15
C LEU A 42 -9.02 4.39 8.09
N GLN A 43 -10.14 4.97 8.51
CA GLN A 43 -11.07 5.63 7.60
C GLN A 43 -10.42 6.93 7.11
N PRO A 44 -10.09 7.06 5.80
CA PRO A 44 -9.52 8.29 5.31
C PRO A 44 -10.54 9.42 5.33
N ARG A 45 -10.08 10.62 5.67
CA ARG A 45 -10.84 11.85 5.40
C ARG A 45 -10.95 12.08 3.90
N ARG A 46 -12.05 12.70 3.48
CA ARG A 46 -12.30 13.05 2.07
C ARG A 46 -11.18 13.90 1.47
N SER A 47 -10.60 14.81 2.25
CA SER A 47 -9.52 15.70 1.82
C SER A 47 -8.24 14.97 1.39
N ARG A 48 -8.01 13.73 1.84
CA ARG A 48 -6.85 12.94 1.40
C ARG A 48 -6.98 12.36 -0.01
N ASN A 49 -8.20 12.23 -0.51
CA ASN A 49 -8.49 11.50 -1.74
C ASN A 49 -7.78 10.12 -1.75
N ALA A 50 -8.11 9.27 -0.77
CA ALA A 50 -7.43 7.97 -0.57
C ALA A 50 -8.40 6.79 -0.74
N SER A 51 -7.97 5.75 -1.44
CA SER A 51 -8.68 4.46 -1.52
C SER A 51 -8.44 3.58 -0.30
N VAL A 52 -7.34 3.82 0.40
CA VAL A 52 -6.93 3.13 1.62
C VAL A 52 -5.99 4.03 2.41
N LEU A 53 -6.11 4.00 3.74
CA LEU A 53 -5.22 4.68 4.66
C LEU A 53 -4.71 3.68 5.69
N MET A 54 -3.39 3.61 5.83
CA MET A 54 -2.70 2.73 6.75
C MET A 54 -1.86 3.55 7.73
N ARG A 55 -2.00 3.27 9.02
CA ARG A 55 -1.00 3.65 10.02
C ARG A 55 -0.16 2.41 10.28
N THR A 56 1.14 2.53 10.07
CA THR A 56 2.06 1.41 10.26
C THR A 56 3.18 1.81 11.20
N THR A 57 3.60 0.89 12.06
CA THR A 57 4.64 1.13 13.06
C THR A 57 5.70 0.04 13.00
N TYR A 58 6.96 0.41 12.75
CA TYR A 58 8.10 -0.47 12.96
C TYR A 58 8.59 -0.37 14.41
N LYS A 59 8.72 -1.52 15.08
CA LYS A 59 9.23 -1.62 16.46
C LYS A 59 10.75 -1.52 16.47
N HIS A 60 11.29 -0.40 16.92
CA HIS A 60 12.72 -0.07 16.72
C HIS A 60 13.68 -1.01 17.45
N ASP A 61 13.27 -1.49 18.62
CA ASP A 61 13.99 -2.45 19.45
C ASP A 61 13.85 -3.89 18.95
N HIS A 62 12.95 -4.15 18.00
CA HIS A 62 12.79 -5.49 17.45
C HIS A 62 13.98 -5.86 16.56
N PRO A 63 14.63 -7.03 16.74
CA PRO A 63 15.82 -7.41 15.98
C PRO A 63 15.62 -7.38 14.46
N TRP A 64 14.40 -7.68 14.00
CA TRP A 64 14.09 -7.68 12.56
C TRP A 64 14.21 -6.29 11.94
N CYS A 65 13.87 -5.23 12.67
CA CYS A 65 13.98 -3.86 12.17
C CYS A 65 15.45 -3.46 11.89
N LYS A 66 16.42 -4.15 12.49
CA LYS A 66 17.85 -3.96 12.19
C LYS A 66 18.27 -4.55 10.85
N LYS A 67 17.48 -5.42 10.24
CA LYS A 67 17.72 -5.96 8.89
C LYS A 67 17.50 -4.90 7.79
N GLY A 68 16.80 -3.81 8.08
CA GLY A 68 16.54 -2.74 7.12
C GLY A 68 15.87 -3.26 5.85
N LYS A 69 16.56 -3.17 4.71
CA LYS A 69 16.07 -3.66 3.41
C LYS A 69 15.86 -5.17 3.35
N ASP A 70 16.45 -5.92 4.26
CA ASP A 70 16.29 -7.37 4.36
C ASP A 70 15.22 -7.76 5.41
N HIS A 71 14.44 -6.79 5.90
CA HIS A 71 13.25 -7.05 6.70
C HIS A 71 12.17 -7.70 5.82
N ASP A 72 11.49 -8.75 6.28
CA ASP A 72 10.56 -9.52 5.44
C ASP A 72 9.31 -8.72 5.01
N GLN A 73 8.87 -7.75 5.81
CA GLN A 73 7.87 -6.76 5.39
C GLN A 73 8.35 -5.85 4.25
N SER A 74 9.65 -5.57 4.15
CA SER A 74 10.19 -4.64 3.15
C SER A 74 9.99 -5.24 1.76
N PRO A 75 9.05 -4.73 0.95
CA PRO A 75 8.72 -5.36 -0.32
C PRO A 75 9.95 -5.30 -1.24
N PRO A 76 10.13 -6.24 -2.17
CA PRO A 76 11.11 -6.07 -3.24
C PRO A 76 10.86 -4.75 -3.98
N LEU A 77 11.88 -4.25 -4.69
CA LEU A 77 11.71 -3.04 -5.51
C LEU A 77 10.59 -3.29 -6.54
N HIS A 78 9.57 -2.44 -6.53
CA HIS A 78 8.38 -2.58 -7.38
C HIS A 78 7.92 -1.21 -7.87
N LEU A 79 7.01 -1.19 -8.84
CA LEU A 79 6.31 0.01 -9.28
C LEU A 79 4.82 -0.27 -9.42
N HIS A 80 4.01 0.77 -9.30
CA HIS A 80 2.60 0.76 -9.66
C HIS A 80 2.42 1.43 -11.03
N PHE A 81 1.61 0.84 -11.91
CA PHE A 81 1.34 1.42 -13.23
C PHE A 81 0.34 2.58 -13.19
N GLN A 82 -0.57 2.56 -12.21
CA GLN A 82 -1.74 3.44 -12.17
C GLN A 82 -1.80 4.23 -10.87
N GLN A 83 -1.54 3.59 -9.74
CA GLN A 83 -1.76 4.19 -8.43
C GLN A 83 -0.54 4.97 -7.94
N ALA A 84 -0.83 6.13 -7.35
CA ALA A 84 0.13 6.88 -6.57
C ALA A 84 0.01 6.48 -5.10
N GLU A 85 1.13 6.44 -4.41
CA GLU A 85 1.18 6.32 -2.95
C GLU A 85 1.71 7.62 -2.37
N THR A 86 1.22 7.97 -1.19
CA THR A 86 1.68 9.13 -0.45
C THR A 86 1.86 8.76 1.01
N PHE A 87 2.89 9.29 1.67
CA PHE A 87 3.11 9.06 3.09
C PHE A 87 3.62 10.27 3.84
N VAL A 88 3.39 10.24 5.16
CA VAL A 88 4.04 11.09 6.15
C VAL A 88 4.61 10.24 7.28
N VAL A 89 5.76 10.64 7.79
CA VAL A 89 6.33 10.08 9.02
C VAL A 89 5.77 10.84 10.21
N LEU A 90 5.19 10.13 11.17
CA LEU A 90 4.62 10.70 12.39
C LEU A 90 5.64 10.68 13.55
N SER A 91 6.49 9.64 13.61
CA SER A 91 7.56 9.49 14.59
C SER A 91 8.71 8.65 14.02
N GLY A 92 9.91 8.77 14.59
CA GLY A 92 11.07 7.99 14.18
C GLY A 92 11.54 8.29 12.75
N GLN A 93 12.00 7.26 12.04
CA GLN A 93 12.53 7.42 10.69
C GLN A 93 12.38 6.16 9.82
N VAL A 94 11.89 6.34 8.58
CA VAL A 94 11.70 5.26 7.61
C VAL A 94 12.65 5.45 6.43
N GLY A 95 13.17 4.34 5.91
CA GLY A 95 13.95 4.36 4.68
C GLY A 95 13.08 4.04 3.47
N THR A 96 13.40 4.67 2.34
CA THR A 96 12.92 4.20 1.03
C THR A 96 14.11 3.96 0.10
N THR A 97 13.94 3.05 -0.85
CA THR A 97 14.81 2.95 -2.03
C THR A 97 13.96 3.26 -3.24
N THR A 98 14.31 4.26 -4.04
CA THR A 98 13.52 4.70 -5.19
C THR A 98 14.32 4.71 -6.49
N THR A 99 13.59 4.76 -7.61
CA THR A 99 14.09 4.82 -8.99
C THR A 99 14.84 3.57 -9.44
N PHE A 100 15.14 3.49 -10.74
CA PHE A 100 16.00 2.45 -11.29
C PHE A 100 17.47 2.56 -10.83
N SER A 101 17.89 3.72 -10.34
CA SER A 101 19.23 3.93 -9.78
C SER A 101 19.36 3.46 -8.33
N THR A 102 18.28 2.93 -7.73
CA THR A 102 18.23 2.43 -6.35
C THR A 102 18.75 3.46 -5.34
N ILE A 103 18.18 4.67 -5.38
CA ILE A 103 18.57 5.78 -4.51
C ILE A 103 17.91 5.58 -3.15
N ASP A 104 18.70 5.61 -2.08
CA ASP A 104 18.18 5.52 -0.73
C ASP A 104 17.94 6.91 -0.14
N ALA A 105 16.84 7.04 0.60
CA ALA A 105 16.52 8.22 1.38
C ALA A 105 15.97 7.81 2.75
N ILE A 106 16.24 8.65 3.76
CA ILE A 106 15.65 8.54 5.09
C ILE A 106 14.66 9.68 5.25
N TYR A 107 13.45 9.36 5.72
CA TYR A 107 12.40 10.32 6.00
C TYR A 107 12.08 10.34 7.49
N THR A 108 11.89 11.55 7.99
CA THR A 108 11.50 11.91 9.36
C THR A 108 10.28 12.83 9.33
N PRO A 109 9.63 13.11 10.47
CA PRO A 109 8.49 14.03 10.54
C PRO A 109 8.78 15.41 9.93
N GLU A 110 10.00 15.92 10.07
CA GLU A 110 10.43 17.21 9.53
C GLU A 110 10.53 17.21 8.00
N THR A 111 10.87 16.07 7.40
CA THR A 111 11.06 15.94 5.94
C THR A 111 9.77 15.63 5.19
N THR A 112 8.75 15.12 5.90
CA THR A 112 7.43 14.79 5.33
C THR A 112 6.31 15.35 6.21
N PRO A 113 6.27 16.67 6.48
CA PRO A 113 5.20 17.25 7.27
C PRO A 113 3.86 17.05 6.56
N ALA A 114 2.75 17.11 7.30
CA ALA A 114 1.41 16.99 6.70
C ALA A 114 1.13 18.02 5.59
N SER A 115 1.80 19.18 5.61
CA SER A 115 1.73 20.22 4.58
C SER A 115 2.54 19.89 3.32
N ASN A 116 3.47 18.95 3.39
CA ASN A 116 4.32 18.51 2.28
C ASN A 116 4.66 17.02 2.42
N PRO A 117 3.66 16.14 2.21
CA PRO A 117 3.88 14.71 2.31
C PRO A 117 4.77 14.20 1.17
N CYS A 118 5.38 13.03 1.34
CA CYS A 118 6.17 12.42 0.28
C CYS A 118 5.25 11.66 -0.69
N HIS A 119 5.41 11.95 -1.98
CA HIS A 119 4.60 11.35 -3.05
C HIS A 119 5.45 10.39 -3.89
N ILE A 120 4.93 9.19 -4.10
CA ILE A 120 5.43 8.19 -5.03
C ILE A 120 4.43 8.10 -6.17
N VAL A 121 4.77 8.75 -7.29
CA VAL A 121 3.92 8.78 -8.48
C VAL A 121 3.99 7.45 -9.23
N PRO A 122 3.01 7.14 -10.10
CA PRO A 122 3.04 5.94 -10.93
C PRO A 122 4.35 5.84 -11.73
N TRP A 123 4.74 4.61 -12.06
CA TRP A 123 5.97 4.28 -12.80
C TRP A 123 7.29 4.60 -12.10
N VAL A 124 7.27 5.00 -10.84
CA VAL A 124 8.50 5.16 -10.03
C VAL A 124 8.77 3.88 -9.26
N PRO A 125 9.88 3.17 -9.53
CA PRO A 125 10.34 2.09 -8.67
C PRO A 125 10.51 2.55 -7.23
N HIS A 126 10.00 1.80 -6.27
CA HIS A 126 10.16 2.09 -4.86
C HIS A 126 10.09 0.82 -3.99
N ARG A 127 10.57 0.95 -2.74
CA ARG A 127 10.30 0.06 -1.62
C ARG A 127 10.51 0.82 -0.31
N PHE A 128 9.79 0.44 0.74
CA PHE A 128 9.97 0.94 2.10
C PHE A 128 10.79 -0.05 2.93
N TRP A 129 11.53 0.44 3.92
CA TRP A 129 12.25 -0.40 4.88
C TRP A 129 12.39 0.31 6.25
N PRO A 130 12.38 -0.45 7.37
CA PRO A 130 12.66 0.13 8.68
C PRO A 130 14.10 0.64 8.73
N SER A 131 14.33 1.87 9.21
CA SER A 131 15.71 2.36 9.36
C SER A 131 16.43 1.61 10.48
N PRO A 132 17.57 0.91 10.21
CA PRO A 132 18.33 0.24 11.27
C PRO A 132 18.86 1.22 12.34
N ALA A 133 19.04 2.49 11.93
CA ALA A 133 19.52 3.58 12.77
C ALA A 133 18.40 4.28 13.58
N ALA A 134 17.13 3.86 13.46
CA ALA A 134 16.05 4.43 14.26
C ALA A 134 16.30 4.22 15.77
N THR A 135 16.10 5.29 16.54
CA THR A 135 16.27 5.32 18.01
C THR A 135 14.96 5.23 18.77
N GLU A 136 13.84 5.19 18.06
CA GLU A 136 12.48 5.07 18.58
C GLU A 136 11.59 4.39 17.54
N ASP A 137 10.40 3.93 17.97
CA ASP A 137 9.40 3.36 17.07
C ASP A 137 9.07 4.31 15.92
N THR A 138 9.13 3.78 14.70
CA THR A 138 8.85 4.56 13.50
C THR A 138 7.41 4.35 13.10
N THR A 139 6.60 5.41 13.21
CA THR A 139 5.20 5.39 12.79
C THR A 139 5.04 6.20 11.51
N ILE A 140 4.43 5.61 10.50
CA ILE A 140 4.10 6.28 9.24
C ILE A 140 2.61 6.18 8.95
N LEU A 141 2.09 7.23 8.33
CA LEU A 141 0.77 7.22 7.71
C LEU A 141 0.99 7.12 6.20
N LEU A 142 0.50 6.04 5.58
CA LEU A 142 0.66 5.71 4.17
C LEU A 142 -0.72 5.54 3.55
N TRP A 143 -0.95 6.13 2.38
CA TRP A 143 -2.20 5.95 1.65
C TRP A 143 -1.96 5.83 0.16
N ALA A 144 -2.85 5.09 -0.49
CA ALA A 144 -2.93 5.02 -1.94
C ALA A 144 -4.09 5.90 -2.43
N HIS A 145 -3.92 6.48 -3.61
CA HIS A 145 -4.97 7.25 -4.25
C HIS A 145 -5.89 6.34 -5.09
N PRO A 146 -7.19 6.68 -5.22
CA PRO A 146 -8.12 5.98 -6.08
C PRO A 146 -7.59 5.86 -7.51
N ASN A 147 -7.85 4.72 -8.13
CA ASN A 147 -7.69 4.59 -9.56
C ASN A 147 -8.69 5.48 -10.31
N PRO A 148 -8.38 5.89 -11.55
CA PRO A 148 -9.38 6.47 -12.45
C PRO A 148 -10.64 5.59 -12.54
N GLU A 149 -11.83 6.21 -12.62
CA GLU A 149 -13.16 5.54 -12.54
C GLU A 149 -13.39 4.37 -13.52
N HIS A 150 -12.54 4.21 -14.54
CA HIS A 150 -12.65 3.19 -15.58
C HIS A 150 -11.71 1.99 -15.37
N MET A 151 -11.12 1.84 -14.19
CA MET A 151 -10.16 0.79 -13.88
C MET A 151 -10.68 -0.12 -12.75
N ASP A 152 -10.71 -1.42 -13.01
CA ASP A 152 -11.26 -2.44 -12.10
C ASP A 152 -10.26 -2.87 -11.01
N ASP A 153 -8.98 -2.53 -11.16
CA ASP A 153 -7.93 -2.87 -10.20
C ASP A 153 -8.10 -2.04 -8.91
N LYS A 154 -8.05 -2.70 -7.75
CA LYS A 154 -8.26 -2.04 -6.44
C LYS A 154 -7.14 -2.40 -5.47
N MET A 155 -6.14 -1.54 -5.37
CA MET A 155 -5.25 -1.51 -4.19
C MET A 155 -5.96 -0.81 -3.04
N ASP A 156 -6.89 -1.54 -2.44
CA ASP A 156 -7.73 -1.12 -1.32
C ASP A 156 -7.27 -1.76 -0.01
N ARG A 157 -8.01 -1.49 1.09
CA ARG A 157 -7.77 -2.11 2.40
C ARG A 157 -7.66 -3.63 2.29
N LEU A 158 -8.58 -4.28 1.57
CA LEU A 158 -8.67 -5.73 1.53
C LEU A 158 -7.51 -6.38 0.77
N PHE A 159 -7.03 -5.72 -0.28
CA PHE A 159 -5.79 -6.08 -0.95
C PHE A 159 -4.60 -6.04 0.03
N PHE A 160 -4.36 -4.90 0.68
CA PHE A 160 -3.21 -4.74 1.58
C PHE A 160 -3.31 -5.67 2.79
N GLN A 161 -4.50 -5.83 3.35
CA GLN A 161 -4.76 -6.73 4.46
C GLN A 161 -4.46 -8.18 4.06
N THR A 162 -4.99 -8.65 2.93
CA THR A 162 -4.73 -10.00 2.44
C THR A 162 -3.24 -10.22 2.19
N LEU A 163 -2.58 -9.29 1.49
CA LEU A 163 -1.17 -9.41 1.14
C LEU A 163 -0.27 -9.43 2.38
N LEU A 164 -0.40 -8.43 3.26
CA LEU A 164 0.51 -8.24 4.38
C LEU A 164 0.32 -9.32 5.45
N LEU A 165 -0.92 -9.73 5.75
CA LEU A 165 -1.16 -10.83 6.68
C LEU A 165 -0.66 -12.16 6.10
N TYR A 166 -0.85 -12.40 4.80
CA TYR A 166 -0.32 -13.60 4.15
C TYR A 166 1.22 -13.68 4.20
N LEU A 167 1.90 -12.58 3.84
CA LEU A 167 3.37 -12.54 3.88
C LEU A 167 3.90 -12.64 5.31
N SER A 168 3.20 -12.06 6.29
CA SER A 168 3.50 -12.22 7.72
C SER A 168 3.45 -13.70 8.13
N ASP A 169 2.35 -14.39 7.84
CA ASP A 169 2.20 -15.81 8.20
C ASP A 169 3.25 -16.70 7.51
N VAL A 170 3.64 -16.38 6.26
CA VAL A 170 4.70 -17.09 5.55
C VAL A 170 6.05 -16.87 6.23
N SER A 171 6.37 -15.63 6.58
CA SER A 171 7.61 -15.24 7.26
C SER A 171 7.72 -15.89 8.64
N GLU A 172 6.60 -16.01 9.35
CA GLU A 172 6.51 -16.61 10.69
C GLU A 172 6.36 -18.15 10.67
N GLY A 173 6.36 -18.77 9.48
CA GLY A 173 6.25 -20.22 9.32
C GLY A 173 4.86 -20.81 9.63
N LYS A 174 3.84 -19.96 9.77
CA LYS A 174 2.43 -20.36 9.92
C LYS A 174 1.84 -20.83 8.59
N GLU A 175 2.40 -20.35 7.49
CA GLU A 175 1.96 -20.65 6.13
C GLU A 175 3.13 -20.98 5.21
N ARG A 176 2.84 -21.69 4.12
CA ARG A 176 3.83 -21.94 3.07
C ARG A 176 3.68 -20.89 1.98
N LEU A 177 4.82 -20.42 1.46
CA LEU A 177 4.84 -19.54 0.31
C LEU A 177 4.26 -20.28 -0.90
N ASP A 178 3.14 -19.78 -1.40
CA ASP A 178 2.50 -20.19 -2.63
C ASP A 178 2.71 -19.06 -3.65
N LEU A 179 3.57 -19.33 -4.62
CA LEU A 179 3.91 -18.38 -5.66
C LEU A 179 2.67 -17.94 -6.46
N LEU A 180 1.75 -18.87 -6.78
CA LEU A 180 0.54 -18.55 -7.54
C LEU A 180 -0.37 -17.63 -6.74
N GLN A 181 -0.48 -17.85 -5.42
CA GLN A 181 -1.23 -16.97 -4.54
C GLN A 181 -0.63 -15.56 -4.48
N VAL A 182 0.70 -15.43 -4.38
CA VAL A 182 1.35 -14.11 -4.43
C VAL A 182 1.12 -13.44 -5.78
N MET A 183 1.29 -14.17 -6.89
CA MET A 183 1.15 -13.62 -8.24
C MET A 183 -0.28 -13.14 -8.52
N ILE A 184 -1.31 -13.89 -8.12
CA ILE A 184 -2.70 -13.44 -8.31
C ILE A 184 -3.03 -12.23 -7.43
N ILE A 185 -2.56 -12.18 -6.17
CA ILE A 185 -2.76 -11.00 -5.31
C ILE A 185 -2.15 -9.75 -5.99
N GLN A 186 -0.89 -9.84 -6.43
CA GLN A 186 -0.16 -8.72 -7.06
C GLN A 186 -0.72 -8.31 -8.43
N HIS A 187 -1.29 -9.25 -9.19
CA HIS A 187 -1.85 -8.96 -10.52
C HIS A 187 -2.98 -7.91 -10.45
N PHE A 188 -3.87 -8.02 -9.46
CA PHE A 188 -5.00 -7.10 -9.28
C PHE A 188 -4.64 -5.74 -8.66
N SER A 189 -3.36 -5.49 -8.35
CA SER A 189 -2.88 -4.18 -7.90
C SER A 189 -2.09 -3.44 -8.97
N ALA A 190 -2.15 -3.87 -10.24
CA ALA A 190 -1.42 -3.25 -11.35
C ALA A 190 0.04 -2.92 -10.99
N THR A 191 0.70 -3.87 -10.32
CA THR A 191 2.04 -3.72 -9.76
C THR A 191 3.01 -4.64 -10.50
N ALA A 192 4.26 -4.19 -10.65
CA ALA A 192 5.33 -5.00 -11.22
C ALA A 192 6.59 -4.92 -10.37
N LEU A 193 7.22 -6.07 -10.14
CA LEU A 193 8.56 -6.12 -9.56
C LEU A 193 9.60 -5.57 -10.55
N ILE A 194 10.71 -5.08 -10.02
CA ILE A 194 11.85 -4.60 -10.81
C ILE A 194 13.00 -5.61 -10.71
N MET A 195 13.33 -6.24 -11.82
CA MET A 195 14.53 -7.05 -11.95
C MET A 195 15.70 -6.24 -12.51
N PHE A 196 16.90 -6.50 -11.99
CA PHE A 196 18.15 -5.88 -12.45
C PHE A 196 18.06 -4.34 -12.60
N PRO A 197 17.69 -3.59 -11.54
CA PRO A 197 17.37 -2.17 -11.65
C PRO A 197 18.50 -1.33 -12.28
N LYS A 198 19.75 -1.66 -11.93
CA LYS A 198 20.98 -0.97 -12.40
C LYS A 198 21.40 -1.33 -13.84
N LEU A 199 20.82 -2.36 -14.45
CA LEU A 199 21.17 -2.77 -15.82
C LEU A 199 20.36 -1.97 -16.84
N TRP A 200 20.72 -0.70 -17.00
CA TRP A 200 19.97 0.28 -17.80
C TRP A 200 19.74 -0.13 -19.26
N ILE A 201 20.63 -0.93 -19.85
CA ILE A 201 20.51 -1.45 -21.21
C ILE A 201 19.26 -2.30 -21.44
N LEU A 202 18.71 -2.90 -20.37
CA LEU A 202 17.44 -3.64 -20.45
C LEU A 202 16.23 -2.72 -20.64
N GLY A 203 16.35 -1.41 -20.37
CA GLY A 203 15.26 -0.46 -20.55
C GLY A 203 13.98 -0.90 -19.84
N PRO A 204 12.82 -0.93 -20.55
CA PRO A 204 11.55 -1.42 -20.00
C PRO A 204 11.51 -2.91 -19.61
N LEU A 205 12.42 -3.75 -20.12
CA LEU A 205 12.42 -5.19 -19.83
C LEU A 205 12.58 -5.50 -18.32
N ARG A 206 13.15 -4.55 -17.55
CA ARG A 206 13.32 -4.64 -16.09
C ARG A 206 12.01 -4.78 -15.31
N TRP A 207 10.89 -4.30 -15.86
CA TRP A 207 9.56 -4.45 -15.26
C TRP A 207 8.60 -5.23 -16.15
N TRP A 208 8.80 -5.21 -17.48
CA TRP A 208 7.89 -5.89 -18.40
C TRP A 208 7.98 -7.41 -18.30
N ILE A 209 9.19 -7.97 -18.18
CA ILE A 209 9.38 -9.43 -18.00
C ILE A 209 8.72 -9.94 -16.71
N PRO A 210 9.00 -9.37 -15.52
CA PRO A 210 8.38 -9.84 -14.29
C PRO A 210 6.86 -9.62 -14.29
N TRP A 211 6.38 -8.53 -14.89
CA TRP A 211 4.94 -8.31 -15.06
C TRP A 211 4.28 -9.36 -15.97
N ALA A 212 4.87 -9.66 -17.14
CA ALA A 212 4.34 -10.68 -18.04
C ALA A 212 4.31 -12.07 -17.38
N PHE A 213 5.34 -12.40 -16.60
CA PHE A 213 5.39 -13.62 -15.80
C PHE A 213 4.29 -13.64 -14.73
N GLN A 214 4.12 -12.54 -13.99
CA GLN A 214 3.06 -12.37 -12.99
C GLN A 214 1.67 -12.54 -13.61
N CYS A 215 1.40 -11.94 -14.78
CA CYS A 215 0.16 -12.12 -15.51
C CYS A 215 -0.07 -13.59 -15.85
N LEU A 216 0.91 -14.27 -16.44
CA LEU A 216 0.79 -15.70 -16.77
C LEU A 216 0.46 -16.54 -15.52
N CYS A 217 1.18 -16.34 -14.42
CA CYS A 217 0.92 -17.04 -13.17
C CYS A 217 -0.46 -16.72 -12.59
N ALA A 218 -0.91 -15.47 -12.65
CA ALA A 218 -2.23 -15.07 -12.17
C ALA A 218 -3.36 -15.74 -12.97
N TYR A 219 -3.24 -15.80 -14.30
CA TYR A 219 -4.20 -16.53 -15.14
C TYR A 219 -4.22 -18.03 -14.83
N LEU A 220 -3.06 -18.65 -14.61
CA LEU A 220 -2.98 -20.05 -14.18
C LEU A 220 -3.64 -20.24 -12.80
N ALA A 221 -3.37 -19.35 -11.85
CA ALA A 221 -3.97 -19.36 -10.52
C ALA A 221 -5.50 -19.27 -10.60
N MET A 222 -6.04 -18.31 -11.36
CA MET A 222 -7.47 -18.16 -11.60
C MET A 222 -8.08 -19.43 -12.22
N TRP A 223 -7.39 -20.05 -13.18
CA TRP A 223 -7.84 -21.29 -13.79
C TRP A 223 -7.90 -22.45 -12.78
N MET A 224 -6.97 -22.48 -11.83
CA MET A 224 -6.92 -23.42 -10.72
C MET A 224 -7.89 -23.09 -9.57
N GLY A 225 -8.65 -21.98 -9.69
CA GLY A 225 -9.65 -21.57 -8.70
C GLY A 225 -9.12 -20.73 -7.55
N TYR A 226 -7.91 -20.19 -7.66
CA TYR A 226 -7.38 -19.22 -6.71
C TYR A 226 -8.13 -17.90 -6.81
N THR A 227 -8.13 -17.16 -5.70
CA THR A 227 -8.75 -15.84 -5.60
C THR A 227 -7.75 -14.84 -5.02
N PRO A 228 -7.79 -13.57 -5.44
CA PRO A 228 -6.88 -12.55 -4.93
C PRO A 228 -7.16 -12.18 -3.46
N LEU A 229 -8.36 -12.47 -2.96
CA LEU A 229 -8.74 -12.30 -1.56
C LEU A 229 -8.81 -13.65 -0.87
N LEU A 230 -8.37 -13.71 0.39
CA LEU A 230 -8.35 -14.92 1.20
C LEU A 230 -9.27 -14.76 2.41
N ARG A 231 -10.31 -15.59 2.48
CA ARG A 231 -11.33 -15.55 3.54
C ARG A 231 -10.74 -15.50 4.96
N ARG A 232 -9.67 -16.24 5.21
CA ARG A 232 -9.04 -16.32 6.54
C ARG A 232 -8.45 -15.00 7.04
N TYR A 233 -8.19 -14.05 6.14
CA TYR A 233 -7.63 -12.75 6.45
C TYR A 233 -8.67 -11.64 6.43
N MET A 234 -9.97 -11.98 6.43
CA MET A 234 -11.07 -11.05 6.34
C MET A 234 -12.05 -11.28 7.49
N SER A 235 -12.77 -10.24 7.90
CA SER A 235 -13.90 -10.41 8.79
C SER A 235 -15.03 -11.15 8.06
N GLN A 236 -15.99 -11.68 8.81
CA GLN A 236 -17.16 -12.30 8.18
C GLN A 236 -17.95 -11.28 7.36
N GLU A 237 -18.14 -10.07 7.89
CA GLU A 237 -18.81 -8.96 7.21
C GLU A 237 -18.10 -8.60 5.90
N ASP A 238 -16.78 -8.42 5.92
CA ASP A 238 -15.99 -8.14 4.72
C ASP A 238 -16.11 -9.27 3.69
N TRP A 239 -16.11 -10.52 4.14
CA TRP A 239 -16.22 -11.64 3.22
C TRP A 239 -17.61 -11.74 2.59
N GLU A 240 -18.67 -11.41 3.32
CA GLU A 240 -20.05 -11.51 2.86
C GLU A 240 -20.50 -10.31 1.99
N ASP A 241 -19.72 -9.23 1.98
CA ASP A 241 -19.94 -8.05 1.13
C ASP A 241 -20.06 -8.41 -0.37
N GLU A 242 -21.03 -7.80 -1.06
CA GLU A 242 -21.36 -8.10 -2.45
C GLU A 242 -20.21 -7.76 -3.42
N ASP A 243 -19.48 -6.65 -3.19
CA ASP A 243 -18.35 -6.25 -4.02
C ASP A 243 -17.19 -7.23 -3.86
N VAL A 244 -16.99 -7.75 -2.63
CA VAL A 244 -16.00 -8.78 -2.35
C VAL A 244 -16.38 -10.10 -3.02
N GLN A 245 -17.63 -10.53 -2.88
CA GLN A 245 -18.11 -11.74 -3.55
C GLN A 245 -18.06 -11.62 -5.07
N GLU A 246 -18.26 -10.42 -5.63
CA GLU A 246 -18.02 -10.16 -7.04
C GLU A 246 -16.55 -10.35 -7.41
N ARG A 247 -15.61 -9.76 -6.65
CA ARG A 247 -14.17 -9.90 -6.89
C ARG A 247 -13.69 -11.35 -6.84
N VAL A 248 -14.14 -12.09 -5.83
CA VAL A 248 -13.87 -13.53 -5.66
C VAL A 248 -14.56 -14.35 -6.77
N GLY A 249 -15.72 -13.88 -7.23
CA GLY A 249 -16.57 -14.52 -8.22
C GLY A 249 -16.29 -14.17 -9.68
N MET A 250 -15.36 -13.25 -9.98
CA MET A 250 -15.12 -12.74 -11.35
C MET A 250 -14.95 -13.88 -12.38
N TRP A 251 -14.26 -14.95 -12.00
CA TRP A 251 -14.04 -16.11 -12.88
C TRP A 251 -15.24 -17.07 -13.03
N ARG A 252 -16.19 -17.06 -12.07
CA ARG A 252 -17.41 -17.90 -12.15
C ARG A 252 -18.44 -17.32 -13.12
N LYS A 253 -18.47 -16.00 -13.30
CA LYS A 253 -19.41 -15.31 -14.22
C LYS A 253 -19.04 -15.56 -15.68
N GLU A 254 -17.76 -15.65 -16.05
CA GLU A 254 -17.34 -15.92 -17.43
C GLU A 254 -17.73 -17.33 -17.91
N LYS A 255 -17.60 -18.35 -17.05
CA LYS A 255 -18.04 -19.72 -17.39
C LYS A 255 -19.54 -19.86 -17.66
N LYS A 256 -20.37 -18.97 -17.11
CA LYS A 256 -21.83 -18.96 -17.34
C LYS A 256 -22.25 -18.26 -18.63
N LYS A 257 -21.37 -17.46 -19.25
CA LYS A 257 -21.66 -16.77 -20.53
C LYS A 257 -21.26 -17.59 -21.78
N VAL A 258 -20.64 -18.77 -21.59
CA VAL A 258 -20.18 -19.66 -22.67
C VAL A 258 -21.08 -20.91 -22.78
N GLN A 259 -22.31 -20.86 -22.28
CA GLN A 259 -23.34 -21.90 -22.49
C GLN A 259 -24.46 -21.40 -23.38
#